data_AF-T1PM32-F1
#
_entry.id   AF-T1PM32-F1
#
_cell.length_a   1.000
_cell.length_b   1.000
_cell.length_c   1.000
_cell.angle_alpha   90.00
_cell.angle_beta   90.00
_cell.angle_gamma   90.00
#
_symmetry.space_group_name_H-M   'P 1'
#
loop_
_entity.id
_entity.type
_entity.pdbx_description
1 polymer ?
#
loop_
_entity_poly.entity_id
_entity_poly.type
_entity_poly.pdbx_seq_one_letter_code
_entity_poly.pdbx_strand_id
1 'polypeptide(L)'
;MEARSIQRHPETDVWEELQRKESDILLAAELGKALLEKNEELVKQHEKLIEENSIKIEKLEQEKHVLRQKLAIAEEESEQRVLEYQTDLNELKDKLQAQEIAIRQAEKEKTLIIEELTSQNARLTEQIQEAHNTEMKLMSQIQELKDQYQYRNTSLQEHVNSLESIKTELNLTTEKRHELEKRLQAVQEEKQNLAAALEESSDRIHMLERHAREQETKLETTLQALERATRENNVLSERLGADSYSASTGKKSLQFEMECDEDEANFSEDGKPSQIWVESRSVYIQLKSLVDSLKISHDDDSGLNSDISLDLESMDNTISSTSDIGGSGGVSSGMDNNGNGHPVNFRPGMLSAMSDELTRLLLNLDAGNFKKMLDQTRNLVLEQEDEIKRSHQLIQQLEAKCAVTDVELQNVKEERDQARSDLVDNTDRDELLAKAQKERDNANERRTKAEVELAKTRVELMQANSQLLESIQQKVELSQQLEQWQMDMQELIEEQMRSKMINNRKSQQPQPQTNASGASNLAKRLSNYKLWSLFQR
;
A
#
# COMPACT_ATOMS: atom_id res chain seq x y z
N MET A 1 -129.64 -12.63 -154.50
CA MET A 1 -128.57 -12.16 -155.41
C MET A 1 -128.52 -10.67 -155.20
N GLU A 2 -127.50 -10.02 -154.66
CA GLU A 2 -126.09 -10.30 -154.35
C GLU A 2 -125.73 -9.33 -153.20
N ALA A 3 -125.13 -9.74 -152.09
CA ALA A 3 -123.77 -10.23 -151.91
C ALA A 3 -122.71 -9.11 -152.03
N ARG A 4 -121.81 -8.87 -151.07
CA ARG A 4 -121.59 -9.32 -149.66
C ARG A 4 -120.14 -8.88 -149.35
N SER A 5 -119.73 -8.30 -148.23
CA SER A 5 -120.43 -7.91 -147.01
C SER A 5 -119.60 -6.76 -146.42
N ILE A 6 -120.19 -5.56 -146.34
CA ILE A 6 -119.68 -4.48 -145.50
C ILE A 6 -120.15 -4.78 -144.09
N GLN A 7 -119.22 -4.92 -143.14
CA GLN A 7 -119.56 -4.88 -141.72
C GLN A 7 -118.63 -3.87 -141.04
N ARG A 8 -119.27 -2.79 -140.56
CA ARG A 8 -118.71 -1.62 -139.90
C ARG A 8 -118.04 -2.00 -138.58
N HIS A 9 -116.91 -1.36 -138.25
CA HIS A 9 -116.41 -1.26 -136.88
C HIS A 9 -116.57 0.20 -136.36
N PRO A 10 -116.97 0.41 -135.10
CA PRO A 10 -117.45 1.70 -134.60
C PRO A 10 -116.40 2.54 -133.87
N GLU A 11 -116.64 3.84 -133.86
CA GLU A 11 -115.93 4.92 -133.17
C GLU A 11 -116.45 5.09 -131.72
N THR A 12 -115.81 4.46 -130.74
CA THR A 12 -115.88 4.76 -129.28
C THR A 12 -114.83 3.88 -128.60
N ASP A 13 -113.61 4.40 -128.41
CA ASP A 13 -112.68 4.04 -127.30
C ASP A 13 -111.30 4.73 -127.41
N VAL A 14 -110.95 5.36 -128.54
CA VAL A 14 -109.58 5.92 -128.73
C VAL A 14 -109.29 7.09 -127.80
N TRP A 15 -110.28 7.96 -127.54
CA TRP A 15 -110.12 9.11 -126.63
C TRP A 15 -110.09 8.70 -125.15
N GLU A 16 -110.90 7.72 -124.74
CA GLU A 16 -110.83 7.15 -123.38
C GLU A 16 -109.54 6.36 -123.17
N GLU A 17 -109.07 5.61 -124.18
CA GLU A 17 -107.80 4.90 -124.13
C GLU A 17 -106.60 5.86 -124.07
N LEU A 18 -106.66 6.99 -124.80
CA LEU A 18 -105.66 8.04 -124.70
C LEU A 18 -105.66 8.70 -123.32
N GLN A 19 -106.83 9.01 -122.77
CA GLN A 19 -106.97 9.58 -121.43
C GLN A 19 -106.51 8.62 -120.33
N ARG A 20 -106.76 7.31 -120.48
CA ARG A 20 -106.22 6.26 -119.60
C ARG A 20 -104.70 6.17 -119.70
N LYS A 21 -104.14 6.23 -120.91
CA LYS A 21 -102.68 6.25 -121.11
C LYS A 21 -102.05 7.52 -120.56
N GLU A 22 -102.69 8.68 -120.69
CA GLU A 22 -102.24 9.92 -120.05
C GLU A 22 -102.28 9.82 -118.53
N SER A 23 -103.33 9.23 -117.93
CA SER A 23 -103.39 8.98 -116.49
C SER A 23 -102.35 7.97 -116.01
N ASP A 24 -102.05 6.94 -116.80
CA ASP A 24 -101.03 5.93 -116.47
C ASP A 24 -99.61 6.53 -116.58
N ILE A 25 -99.35 7.42 -117.55
CA ILE A 25 -98.09 8.15 -117.67
C ILE A 25 -97.92 9.10 -116.48
N LEU A 26 -98.98 9.82 -116.08
CA LEU A 26 -98.96 10.67 -114.90
C LEU A 26 -98.72 9.85 -113.63
N LEU A 27 -99.40 8.71 -113.47
CA LEU A 27 -99.19 7.81 -112.32
C LEU A 27 -97.77 7.23 -112.32
N ALA A 28 -97.22 6.84 -113.47
CA ALA A 28 -95.84 6.38 -113.58
C ALA A 28 -94.82 7.49 -113.26
N ALA A 29 -95.12 8.74 -113.64
CA ALA A 29 -94.30 9.89 -113.28
C ALA A 29 -94.40 10.21 -111.78
N GLU A 30 -95.59 10.09 -111.17
CA GLU A 30 -95.80 10.24 -109.72
C GLU A 30 -95.10 9.13 -108.93
N LEU A 31 -95.17 7.87 -109.38
CA LEU A 31 -94.44 6.74 -108.81
C LEU A 31 -92.92 6.91 -108.99
N GLY A 32 -92.49 7.38 -110.17
CA GLY A 32 -91.09 7.71 -110.43
C GLY A 32 -90.59 8.82 -109.52
N LYS A 33 -91.40 9.85 -109.28
CA LYS A 33 -91.11 10.93 -108.34
C LYS A 33 -91.05 10.42 -106.89
N ALA A 34 -92.00 9.59 -106.47
CA ALA A 34 -91.99 8.98 -105.14
C ALA A 34 -90.78 8.05 -104.93
N LEU A 35 -90.38 7.30 -105.96
CA LEU A 35 -89.16 6.47 -105.93
C LEU A 35 -87.90 7.32 -105.90
N LEU A 36 -87.83 8.43 -106.64
CA LEU A 36 -86.73 9.37 -106.58
C LEU A 36 -86.64 10.01 -105.19
N GLU A 37 -87.76 10.46 -104.62
CA GLU A 37 -87.81 11.02 -103.26
C GLU A 37 -87.38 9.99 -102.21
N LYS A 38 -87.81 8.73 -102.33
CA LYS A 38 -87.35 7.64 -101.46
C LYS A 38 -85.86 7.33 -101.64
N ASN A 39 -85.35 7.35 -102.86
CA ASN A 39 -83.92 7.20 -103.11
C ASN A 39 -83.12 8.38 -102.55
N GLU A 40 -83.61 9.62 -102.67
CA GLU A 40 -83.00 10.79 -102.05
C GLU A 40 -83.02 10.72 -100.52
N GLU A 41 -84.12 10.25 -99.91
CA GLU A 41 -84.19 9.99 -98.47
C GLU A 41 -83.18 8.91 -98.03
N LEU A 42 -83.06 7.81 -98.79
CA LEU A 42 -82.08 6.76 -98.53
C LEU A 42 -80.65 7.27 -98.65
N VAL A 43 -80.35 8.07 -99.68
CA VAL A 43 -79.04 8.70 -99.85
C VAL A 43 -78.72 9.61 -98.66
N LYS A 44 -79.66 10.47 -98.23
CA LYS A 44 -79.48 11.31 -97.03
C LYS A 44 -79.26 10.49 -95.77
N GLN A 45 -79.93 9.35 -95.62
CA GLN A 45 -79.71 8.44 -94.50
C GLN A 45 -78.32 7.78 -94.57
N HIS A 46 -77.89 7.35 -95.76
CA HIS A 46 -76.55 6.81 -95.97
C HIS A 46 -75.46 7.85 -95.68
N GLU A 47 -75.63 9.09 -96.14
CA GLU A 47 -74.72 10.20 -95.85
C GLU A 47 -74.60 10.44 -94.34
N LYS A 48 -75.73 10.52 -93.62
CA LYS A 48 -75.72 10.64 -92.14
C LYS A 48 -74.99 9.47 -91.47
N LEU A 49 -75.22 8.24 -91.93
CA LEU A 49 -74.50 7.08 -91.38
C LEU A 49 -73.01 7.14 -91.69
N ILE A 50 -72.60 7.62 -92.86
CA ILE A 50 -71.18 7.83 -93.20
C ILE A 50 -70.58 8.90 -92.28
N GLU A 51 -71.27 10.01 -92.07
CA GLU A 51 -70.85 11.07 -91.15
C GLU A 51 -70.71 10.54 -89.72
N GLU A 52 -71.72 9.86 -89.19
CA GLU A 52 -71.67 9.24 -87.85
C GLU A 52 -70.53 8.24 -87.71
N ASN A 53 -70.32 7.39 -88.72
CA ASN A 53 -69.20 6.45 -88.74
C ASN A 53 -67.85 7.17 -88.81
N SER A 54 -67.73 8.25 -89.58
CA SER A 54 -66.50 9.05 -89.67
C SER A 54 -66.15 9.68 -88.33
N ILE A 55 -67.12 10.32 -87.65
CA ILE A 55 -66.93 10.90 -86.31
C ILE A 55 -66.55 9.82 -85.30
N LYS A 56 -67.14 8.61 -85.40
CA LYS A 56 -66.80 7.50 -84.51
C LYS A 56 -65.37 7.00 -84.74
N ILE A 57 -64.93 6.92 -86.00
CA ILE A 57 -63.54 6.55 -86.34
C ILE A 57 -62.58 7.60 -85.77
N GLU A 58 -62.85 8.89 -85.98
CA GLU A 58 -62.01 9.97 -85.46
C GLU A 58 -61.90 9.92 -83.92
N LYS A 59 -63.02 9.68 -83.21
CA LYS A 59 -63.01 9.51 -81.75
C LYS A 59 -62.16 8.31 -81.31
N LEU A 60 -62.30 7.17 -81.98
CA LEU A 60 -61.51 5.97 -81.66
C LEU A 60 -60.02 6.18 -81.96
N GLU A 61 -59.68 6.92 -83.02
CA GLU A 61 -58.30 7.28 -83.32
C GLU A 61 -57.72 8.21 -82.25
N GLN A 62 -58.47 9.24 -81.83
CA GLN A 62 -58.07 10.12 -80.73
C GLN A 62 -57.87 9.34 -79.42
N GLU A 63 -58.82 8.49 -79.04
CA GLU A 63 -58.72 7.64 -77.85
C GLU A 63 -57.50 6.71 -77.93
N LYS A 64 -57.26 6.09 -79.09
CA LYS A 64 -56.08 5.25 -79.34
C LYS A 64 -54.78 6.05 -79.19
N HIS A 65 -54.72 7.27 -79.72
CA HIS A 65 -53.55 8.14 -79.57
C HIS A 65 -53.31 8.52 -78.11
N VAL A 66 -54.35 8.90 -77.37
CA VAL A 66 -54.27 9.21 -75.95
C VAL A 66 -53.83 8.00 -75.13
N LEU A 67 -54.40 6.82 -75.40
CA LEU A 67 -54.02 5.58 -74.71
C LEU A 67 -52.56 5.19 -74.97
N ARG A 68 -52.07 5.34 -76.20
CA ARG A 68 -50.66 5.12 -76.52
C ARG A 68 -49.74 6.08 -75.77
N GLN A 69 -50.12 7.36 -75.68
CA GLN A 69 -49.34 8.33 -74.93
C GLN A 69 -49.33 8.01 -73.42
N LYS A 70 -50.49 7.65 -72.85
CA LYS A 70 -50.58 7.25 -71.44
C LYS A 70 -49.75 5.99 -71.14
N LEU A 71 -49.76 5.02 -72.06
CA LEU A 71 -48.95 3.82 -71.95
C LEU A 71 -47.46 4.16 -72.01
N ALA A 72 -47.04 5.01 -72.94
CA ALA A 72 -45.64 5.46 -73.03
C ALA A 72 -45.17 6.20 -71.76
N ILE A 73 -46.01 7.08 -71.19
CA ILE A 73 -45.69 7.77 -69.93
C ILE A 73 -45.57 6.75 -68.78
N ALA A 74 -46.50 5.81 -68.68
CA ALA A 74 -46.45 4.78 -67.65
C ALA A 74 -45.23 3.86 -67.78
N GLU A 75 -44.82 3.54 -69.02
CA GLU A 75 -43.59 2.80 -69.32
C GLU A 75 -42.37 3.60 -68.88
N GLU A 76 -42.25 4.88 -69.26
CA GLU A 76 -41.13 5.75 -68.86
C GLU A 76 -41.02 5.90 -67.34
N GLU A 77 -42.14 6.12 -66.65
CA GLU A 77 -42.14 6.17 -65.18
C GLU A 77 -41.72 4.83 -64.56
N SER A 78 -42.09 3.70 -65.17
CA SER A 78 -41.65 2.38 -64.70
C SER A 78 -40.16 2.17 -64.90
N GLU A 79 -39.61 2.61 -66.03
CA GLU A 79 -38.18 2.59 -66.32
C GLU A 79 -37.40 3.48 -65.35
N GLN A 80 -37.91 4.69 -65.08
CA GLN A 80 -37.33 5.60 -64.08
C GLN A 80 -37.27 4.96 -62.68
N ARG A 81 -38.38 4.37 -62.21
CA ARG A 81 -38.39 3.64 -60.92
C ARG A 81 -37.41 2.47 -60.91
N VAL A 82 -37.28 1.74 -62.02
CA VAL A 82 -36.31 0.65 -62.13
C VAL A 82 -34.88 1.17 -62.04
N LEU A 83 -34.57 2.31 -62.67
CA LEU A 83 -33.25 2.95 -62.57
C LEU A 83 -32.97 3.42 -61.14
N GLU A 84 -33.92 4.06 -60.47
CA GLU A 84 -33.81 4.45 -59.05
C GLU A 84 -33.53 3.25 -58.14
N TYR A 85 -34.30 2.16 -58.30
CA TYR A 85 -34.05 0.94 -57.53
C TYR A 85 -32.70 0.29 -57.87
N GLN A 86 -32.24 0.39 -59.12
CA GLN A 86 -30.91 -0.10 -59.49
C GLN A 86 -29.80 0.74 -58.85
N THR A 87 -29.95 2.08 -58.80
CA THR A 87 -28.99 2.94 -58.13
C THR A 87 -28.96 2.68 -56.63
N ASP A 88 -30.12 2.59 -55.99
CA ASP A 88 -30.23 2.30 -54.54
C ASP A 88 -29.61 0.94 -54.20
N LEU A 89 -29.86 -0.08 -55.03
CA LEU A 89 -29.31 -1.41 -54.84
C LEU A 89 -27.78 -1.40 -54.98
N ASN A 90 -27.24 -0.66 -55.95
CA ASN A 90 -25.78 -0.51 -56.09
C ASN A 90 -25.17 0.26 -54.91
N GLU A 91 -25.79 1.35 -54.46
CA GLU A 91 -25.32 2.07 -53.27
C GLU A 91 -25.33 1.21 -52.01
N LEU A 92 -26.38 0.41 -51.81
CA LEU A 92 -26.47 -0.50 -50.67
C LEU A 92 -25.40 -1.60 -50.75
N LYS A 93 -25.09 -2.10 -51.96
CA LYS A 93 -23.98 -3.04 -52.17
C LYS A 93 -22.64 -2.41 -51.82
N ASP A 94 -22.38 -1.18 -52.27
CA ASP A 94 -21.13 -0.48 -52.00
C ASP A 94 -20.98 -0.19 -50.49
N LYS A 95 -22.06 0.25 -49.83
CA LYS A 95 -22.10 0.45 -48.37
C LYS A 95 -21.85 -0.85 -47.62
N LEU A 96 -22.45 -1.97 -48.06
CA LEU A 96 -22.21 -3.29 -47.47
C LEU A 96 -20.75 -3.72 -47.63
N GLN A 97 -20.17 -3.59 -48.83
CA GLN A 97 -18.76 -3.92 -49.06
C GLN A 97 -17.81 -3.06 -48.22
N ALA A 98 -18.08 -1.75 -48.11
CA ALA A 98 -17.31 -0.86 -47.26
C ALA A 98 -17.38 -1.25 -45.78
N GLN A 99 -18.57 -1.63 -45.30
CA GLN A 99 -18.76 -2.14 -43.93
C GLN A 99 -18.01 -3.45 -43.71
N GLU A 100 -18.07 -4.41 -44.64
CA GLU A 100 -17.31 -5.66 -44.53
C GLU A 100 -15.80 -5.42 -44.48
N ILE A 101 -15.27 -4.49 -45.29
CA ILE A 101 -13.86 -4.13 -45.25
C ILE A 101 -13.50 -3.48 -43.91
N ALA A 102 -14.33 -2.57 -43.41
CA ALA A 102 -14.13 -1.92 -42.12
C ALA A 102 -14.14 -2.94 -40.97
N ILE A 103 -15.06 -3.90 -40.98
CA ILE A 103 -15.12 -4.98 -39.99
C ILE A 103 -13.86 -5.85 -40.07
N ARG A 104 -13.46 -6.30 -41.26
CA ARG A 104 -12.23 -7.10 -41.42
C ARG A 104 -10.99 -6.35 -40.95
N GLN A 105 -10.93 -5.03 -41.15
CA GLN A 105 -9.82 -4.21 -40.68
C GLN A 105 -9.83 -4.07 -39.15
N ALA A 106 -10.99 -3.80 -38.56
CA ALA A 106 -11.15 -3.75 -37.10
C ALA A 106 -10.83 -5.10 -36.42
N GLU A 107 -11.19 -6.22 -37.05
CA GLU A 107 -10.82 -7.56 -36.59
C GLU A 107 -9.31 -7.77 -36.61
N LYS A 108 -8.62 -7.35 -37.68
CA LYS A 108 -7.16 -7.41 -37.76
C LYS A 108 -6.49 -6.57 -36.69
N GLU A 109 -6.95 -5.34 -36.49
CA GLU A 109 -6.44 -4.46 -35.43
C GLU A 109 -6.67 -5.06 -34.05
N LYS A 110 -7.86 -5.63 -33.81
CA LYS A 110 -8.16 -6.37 -32.58
C LYS A 110 -7.21 -7.56 -32.39
N THR A 111 -6.93 -8.34 -33.43
CA THR A 111 -5.99 -9.46 -33.33
C THR A 111 -4.56 -9.00 -33.01
N LEU A 112 -4.10 -7.90 -33.62
CA LEU A 112 -2.78 -7.33 -33.32
C LEU A 112 -2.68 -6.86 -31.86
N ILE A 113 -3.70 -6.17 -31.35
CA ILE A 113 -3.73 -5.74 -29.95
C ILE A 113 -3.72 -6.96 -29.01
N ILE A 114 -4.45 -8.03 -29.34
CA ILE A 114 -4.43 -9.26 -28.54
C ILE A 114 -3.03 -9.90 -28.58
N GLU A 115 -2.38 -9.97 -29.74
CA GLU A 115 -1.00 -10.48 -29.87
C GLU A 115 0.00 -9.64 -29.05
N GLU A 116 -0.10 -8.32 -29.09
CA GLU A 116 0.74 -7.43 -28.28
C GLU A 116 0.51 -7.64 -26.78
N LEU A 117 -0.76 -7.66 -26.34
CA LEU A 117 -1.09 -7.89 -24.93
C LEU A 117 -0.65 -9.28 -24.45
N THR A 118 -0.81 -10.31 -25.28
CA THR A 118 -0.36 -11.67 -24.93
C THR A 118 1.17 -11.76 -24.87
N SER A 119 1.89 -11.08 -25.76
CA SER A 119 3.36 -10.99 -25.71
C SER A 119 3.84 -10.24 -24.47
N GLN A 120 3.20 -9.12 -24.11
CA GLN A 120 3.49 -8.38 -22.89
C GLN A 120 3.23 -9.22 -21.64
N ASN A 121 2.09 -9.90 -21.57
CA ASN A 121 1.78 -10.81 -20.46
C ASN A 121 2.80 -11.95 -20.35
N ALA A 122 3.23 -12.54 -21.48
CA ALA A 122 4.26 -13.58 -21.47
C ALA A 122 5.60 -13.04 -20.92
N ARG A 123 6.02 -11.84 -21.36
CA ARG A 123 7.24 -11.19 -20.87
C ARG A 123 7.17 -10.84 -19.38
N LEU A 124 6.05 -10.30 -18.91
CA LEU A 124 5.86 -10.02 -17.48
C LEU A 124 5.88 -11.30 -16.65
N THR A 125 5.26 -12.37 -17.15
CA THR A 125 5.30 -13.69 -16.50
C THR A 125 6.74 -14.22 -16.42
N GLU A 126 7.53 -14.08 -17.49
CA GLU A 126 8.96 -14.46 -17.47
C GLU A 126 9.76 -13.64 -16.46
N GLN A 127 9.54 -12.32 -16.39
CA GLN A 127 10.19 -11.45 -15.40
C GLN A 127 9.82 -11.82 -13.96
N ILE A 128 8.55 -12.17 -13.70
CA ILE A 128 8.11 -12.66 -12.39
C ILE A 128 8.80 -13.98 -12.06
N GLN A 129 8.91 -14.91 -13.02
CA GLN A 129 9.59 -16.18 -12.81
C GLN A 129 11.09 -15.99 -12.55
N GLU A 130 11.74 -15.06 -13.27
CA GLU A 130 13.14 -14.70 -13.04
C GLU A 130 13.33 -14.10 -11.64
N ALA A 131 12.49 -13.14 -11.24
CA ALA A 131 12.51 -12.55 -9.92
C ALA A 131 12.30 -13.61 -8.83
N HIS A 132 11.32 -14.50 -9.00
CA HIS A 132 11.08 -15.62 -8.09
C HIS A 132 12.30 -16.56 -8.01
N ASN A 133 12.94 -16.88 -9.13
CA ASN A 133 14.16 -17.69 -9.13
C ASN A 133 15.32 -16.99 -8.40
N THR A 134 15.44 -15.66 -8.50
CA THR A 134 16.43 -14.89 -7.72
C THR A 134 16.11 -14.85 -6.24
N GLU A 135 14.83 -14.72 -5.88
CA GLU A 135 14.36 -14.78 -4.50
C GLU A 135 14.67 -16.15 -3.88
N MET A 136 14.40 -17.24 -4.58
CA MET A 136 14.74 -18.60 -4.14
C MET A 136 16.26 -18.77 -3.92
N LYS A 137 17.10 -18.21 -4.80
CA LYS A 137 18.56 -18.23 -4.61
C LYS A 137 18.98 -17.44 -3.37
N LEU A 138 18.43 -16.25 -3.17
CA LEU A 138 18.71 -15.43 -1.99
C LEU A 138 18.21 -16.09 -0.70
N MET A 139 17.03 -16.71 -0.73
CA MET A 139 16.52 -17.50 0.40
C MET A 139 17.43 -18.67 0.74
N SER A 140 17.95 -19.39 -0.25
CA SER A 140 18.96 -20.45 -0.03
C SER A 140 20.22 -19.90 0.62
N GLN A 141 20.75 -18.78 0.12
CA GLN A 141 21.93 -18.13 0.71
C GLN A 141 21.68 -17.66 2.14
N ILE A 142 20.50 -17.10 2.43
CA ILE A 142 20.12 -16.71 3.78
C ILE A 142 20.05 -17.94 4.69
N GLN A 143 19.50 -19.05 4.21
CA GLN A 143 19.46 -20.30 4.98
C GLN A 143 20.86 -20.83 5.26
N GLU A 144 21.74 -20.86 4.26
CA GLU A 144 23.15 -21.25 4.44
C GLU A 144 23.87 -20.37 5.47
N LEU A 145 23.64 -19.04 5.44
CA LEU A 145 24.21 -18.12 6.42
C LEU A 145 23.64 -18.34 7.82
N LYS A 146 22.34 -18.62 7.95
CA LYS A 146 21.72 -18.98 9.22
C LYS A 146 22.31 -20.27 9.78
N ASP A 147 22.49 -21.29 8.94
CA ASP A 147 23.10 -22.56 9.34
C ASP A 147 24.56 -22.37 9.76
N GLN A 148 25.33 -21.54 9.04
CA GLN A 148 26.70 -21.17 9.43
C GLN A 148 26.74 -20.42 10.78
N TYR A 149 25.83 -19.47 11.00
CA TYR A 149 25.73 -18.77 12.27
C TYR A 149 25.36 -19.72 13.40
N GLN A 150 24.38 -20.61 13.17
CA GLN A 150 23.96 -21.60 14.15
C GLN A 150 25.10 -22.55 14.50
N TYR A 151 25.88 -23.01 13.52
CA TYR A 151 27.07 -23.83 13.74
C TYR A 151 28.15 -23.09 14.56
N ARG A 152 28.41 -21.82 14.25
CA ARG A 152 29.35 -20.99 15.04
C ARG A 152 28.83 -20.76 16.45
N ASN A 153 27.53 -20.56 16.62
CA ASN A 153 26.92 -20.35 17.92
C ASN A 153 27.00 -21.62 18.78
N THR A 154 26.73 -22.80 18.22
CA THR A 154 26.90 -24.07 18.94
C THR A 154 28.36 -24.33 19.29
N SER A 155 29.30 -24.07 18.37
CA SER A 155 30.73 -24.19 18.65
C SER A 155 31.19 -23.20 19.73
N LEU A 156 30.71 -21.95 19.70
CA LEU A 156 30.99 -20.98 20.75
C LEU A 156 30.42 -21.44 22.09
N GLN A 157 29.20 -21.96 22.12
CA GLN A 157 28.59 -22.51 23.33
C GLN A 157 29.40 -23.68 23.89
N GLU A 158 29.91 -24.58 23.04
CA GLU A 158 30.82 -25.66 23.46
C GLU A 158 32.10 -25.10 24.11
N HIS A 159 32.70 -24.05 23.53
CA HIS A 159 33.86 -23.38 24.13
C HIS A 159 33.53 -22.69 25.46
N VAL A 160 32.37 -22.04 25.57
CA VAL A 160 31.91 -21.44 26.83
C VAL A 160 31.72 -22.51 27.89
N ASN A 161 31.05 -23.62 27.57
CA ASN A 161 30.87 -24.73 28.50
C ASN A 161 32.22 -25.34 28.93
N SER A 162 33.18 -25.45 28.01
CA SER A 162 34.54 -25.90 28.32
C SER A 162 35.27 -24.93 29.26
N LEU A 163 35.14 -23.62 29.03
CA LEU A 163 35.68 -22.59 29.92
C LEU A 163 35.02 -22.61 31.30
N GLU A 164 33.71 -22.83 31.37
CA GLU A 164 32.99 -23.01 32.63
C GLU A 164 33.50 -24.22 33.39
N SER A 165 33.70 -25.37 32.71
CA SER A 165 34.32 -26.56 33.31
C SER A 165 35.69 -26.24 33.90
N ILE A 166 36.59 -25.61 33.11
CA ILE A 166 37.93 -25.23 33.60
C ILE A 166 37.84 -24.23 34.75
N LYS A 167 36.90 -23.28 34.71
CA LYS A 167 36.67 -22.33 35.80
C LYS A 167 36.22 -23.03 37.08
N THR A 168 35.36 -24.05 36.99
CA THR A 168 34.98 -24.85 38.16
C THR A 168 36.16 -25.66 38.71
N GLU A 169 37.00 -26.24 37.85
CA GLU A 169 38.22 -26.93 38.26
C GLU A 169 39.23 -25.98 38.92
N LEU A 170 39.38 -24.76 38.38
CA LEU A 170 40.21 -23.72 38.98
C LEU A 170 39.68 -23.32 40.35
N ASN A 171 38.37 -23.08 40.48
CA ASN A 171 37.77 -22.75 41.76
C ASN A 171 38.03 -23.86 42.79
N LEU A 172 37.79 -25.12 42.43
CA LEU A 172 38.05 -26.27 43.32
C LEU A 172 39.52 -26.37 43.73
N THR A 173 40.45 -26.14 42.80
CA THR A 173 41.90 -26.15 43.12
C THR A 173 42.30 -24.95 43.98
N THR A 174 41.70 -23.77 43.77
CA THR A 174 41.93 -22.61 44.62
C THR A 174 41.36 -22.79 46.02
N GLU A 175 40.20 -23.43 46.17
CA GLU A 175 39.63 -23.79 47.47
C GLU A 175 40.53 -24.77 48.22
N LYS A 176 41.00 -25.83 47.54
CA LYS A 176 41.97 -26.77 48.09
C LYS A 176 43.27 -26.08 48.50
N ARG A 177 43.77 -25.12 47.71
CA ARG A 177 44.95 -24.30 48.07
C ARG A 177 44.68 -23.49 49.34
N HIS A 178 43.55 -22.78 49.42
CA HIS A 178 43.19 -22.00 50.61
C HIS A 178 43.03 -22.90 51.86
N GLU A 179 42.47 -24.10 51.71
CA GLU A 179 42.37 -25.07 52.81
C GLU A 179 43.76 -25.53 53.29
N LEU A 180 44.68 -25.81 52.37
CA LEU A 180 46.07 -26.14 52.70
C LEU A 180 46.81 -24.97 53.34
N GLU A 181 46.58 -23.74 52.89
CA GLU A 181 47.13 -22.53 53.50
C GLU A 181 46.62 -22.31 54.93
N LYS A 182 45.32 -22.53 55.16
CA LYS A 182 44.75 -22.50 56.52
C LYS A 182 45.35 -23.57 57.42
N ARG A 183 45.50 -24.81 56.93
CA ARG A 183 46.18 -25.88 57.68
C ARG A 183 47.63 -25.52 58.00
N LEU A 184 48.36 -24.96 57.05
CA LEU A 184 49.75 -24.54 57.24
C LEU A 184 49.85 -23.40 58.26
N GLN A 185 48.93 -22.44 58.22
CA GLN A 185 48.86 -21.36 59.21
C GLN A 185 48.57 -21.90 60.61
N ALA A 186 47.61 -22.81 60.77
CA ALA A 186 47.31 -23.44 62.05
C ALA A 186 48.53 -24.17 62.63
N VAL A 187 49.25 -24.95 61.82
CA VAL A 187 50.50 -25.61 62.25
C VAL A 187 51.60 -24.61 62.59
N GLN A 188 51.67 -23.48 61.88
CA GLN A 188 52.63 -22.41 62.18
C GLN A 188 52.30 -21.71 63.51
N GLU A 189 51.02 -21.47 63.81
CA GLU A 189 50.55 -20.93 65.10
C GLU A 189 50.84 -21.93 66.24
N GLU A 190 50.56 -23.22 66.04
CA GLU A 190 50.94 -24.28 66.99
C GLU A 190 52.45 -24.32 67.24
N LYS A 191 53.26 -24.21 66.18
CA LYS A 191 54.73 -24.13 66.30
C LYS A 191 55.16 -22.90 67.09
N GLN A 192 54.56 -21.73 66.86
CA GLN A 192 54.87 -20.50 67.61
C GLN A 192 54.47 -20.64 69.09
N ASN A 193 53.32 -21.22 69.38
CA ASN A 193 52.87 -21.49 70.75
C ASN A 193 53.82 -22.47 71.46
N LEU A 194 54.24 -23.53 70.78
CA LEU A 194 55.24 -24.47 71.31
C LEU A 194 56.60 -23.80 71.51
N ALA A 195 57.01 -22.91 70.60
CA ALA A 195 58.24 -22.14 70.75
C ALA A 195 58.17 -21.17 71.95
N ALA A 196 57.04 -20.48 72.14
CA ALA A 196 56.81 -19.62 73.30
C ALA A 196 56.76 -20.42 74.61
N ALA A 197 56.11 -21.58 74.63
CA ALA A 197 56.10 -22.48 75.78
C ALA A 197 57.50 -23.02 76.09
N LEU A 198 58.31 -23.31 75.05
CA LEU A 198 59.70 -23.70 75.20
C LEU A 198 60.53 -22.56 75.81
N GLU A 199 60.36 -21.32 75.34
CA GLU A 199 61.01 -20.12 75.88
C GLU A 199 60.63 -19.90 77.35
N GLU A 200 59.35 -19.96 77.70
CA GLU A 200 58.89 -19.83 79.10
C GLU A 200 59.46 -20.95 80.00
N SER A 201 59.51 -22.19 79.49
CA SER A 201 60.13 -23.30 80.21
C SER A 201 61.64 -23.08 80.39
N SER A 202 62.31 -22.51 79.39
CA SER A 202 63.72 -22.15 79.44
C SER A 202 63.95 -21.04 80.47
N ASP A 203 63.15 -19.98 80.49
CA ASP A 203 63.22 -18.91 81.50
C ASP A 203 62.98 -19.45 82.91
N ARG A 204 62.02 -20.37 83.07
CA ARG A 204 61.78 -21.05 84.35
C ARG A 204 63.00 -21.86 84.80
N ILE A 205 63.65 -22.58 83.88
CA ILE A 205 64.91 -23.28 84.14
C ILE A 205 65.98 -22.28 84.57
N HIS A 206 66.18 -21.18 83.84
CA HIS A 206 67.16 -20.15 84.21
C HIS A 206 66.90 -19.55 85.60
N MET A 207 65.64 -19.29 85.95
CA MET A 207 65.26 -18.78 87.27
C MET A 207 65.54 -19.81 88.39
N LEU A 208 65.23 -21.08 88.15
CA LEU A 208 65.54 -22.16 89.10
C LEU A 208 67.04 -22.37 89.26
N GLU A 209 67.81 -22.32 88.18
CA GLU A 209 69.27 -22.39 88.24
C GLU A 209 69.86 -21.19 88.99
N ARG A 210 69.33 -19.98 88.78
CA ARG A 210 69.74 -18.79 89.53
C ARG A 210 69.44 -18.95 91.02
N HIS A 211 68.23 -19.39 91.37
CA HIS A 211 67.87 -19.65 92.76
C HIS A 211 68.75 -20.75 93.36
N ALA A 212 69.08 -21.81 92.61
CA ALA A 212 70.00 -22.86 93.06
C ALA A 212 71.39 -22.28 93.37
N ARG A 213 71.96 -21.45 92.48
CA ARG A 213 73.24 -20.75 92.73
C ARG A 213 73.16 -19.79 93.93
N GLU A 214 72.04 -19.09 94.11
CA GLU A 214 71.80 -18.22 95.28
C GLU A 214 71.69 -19.02 96.58
N GLN A 215 71.07 -20.21 96.56
CA GLN A 215 71.03 -21.09 97.73
C GLN A 215 72.39 -21.75 98.00
N GLU A 216 73.15 -22.12 96.96
CA GLU A 216 74.51 -22.64 97.07
C GLU A 216 75.43 -21.60 97.72
N THR A 217 75.39 -20.35 97.26
CA THR A 217 76.14 -19.24 97.89
C THR A 217 75.67 -18.94 99.32
N LYS A 218 74.35 -18.99 99.62
CA LYS A 218 73.85 -18.91 101.00
C LYS A 218 74.41 -20.05 101.86
N LEU A 219 74.37 -21.29 101.39
CA LEU A 219 74.94 -22.43 102.10
C LEU A 219 76.45 -22.23 102.34
N GLU A 220 77.22 -21.81 101.32
CA GLU A 220 78.63 -21.48 101.48
C GLU A 220 78.86 -20.39 102.55
N THR A 221 78.09 -19.30 102.54
CA THR A 221 78.23 -18.24 103.55
C THR A 221 77.87 -18.73 104.96
N THR A 222 76.81 -19.55 105.11
CA THR A 222 76.45 -20.15 106.40
C THR A 222 77.51 -21.15 106.88
N LEU A 223 78.11 -21.93 105.98
CA LEU A 223 79.22 -22.80 106.30
C LEU A 223 80.44 -21.98 106.74
N GLN A 224 80.79 -20.91 106.03
CA GLN A 224 81.87 -20.02 106.46
C GLN A 224 81.58 -19.34 107.81
N ALA A 225 80.32 -18.94 108.07
CA ALA A 225 79.91 -18.38 109.36
C ALA A 225 79.99 -19.43 110.48
N LEU A 226 79.55 -20.66 110.22
CA LEU A 226 79.70 -21.79 111.12
C LEU A 226 81.18 -22.06 111.40
N GLU A 227 82.04 -22.05 110.37
CA GLU A 227 83.48 -22.19 110.56
C GLU A 227 84.10 -21.05 111.36
N ARG A 228 83.60 -19.81 111.24
CA ARG A 228 84.04 -18.70 112.11
C ARG A 228 83.57 -18.94 113.55
N ALA A 229 82.31 -19.33 113.76
CA ALA A 229 81.76 -19.63 115.07
C ALA A 229 82.41 -20.86 115.73
N THR A 230 82.82 -21.88 114.98
CA THR A 230 83.60 -23.01 115.50
C THR A 230 85.03 -22.60 115.82
N ARG A 231 85.67 -21.74 115.02
CA ARG A 231 86.98 -21.14 115.37
C ARG A 231 86.88 -20.28 116.64
N GLU A 232 85.83 -19.47 116.79
CA GLU A 232 85.57 -18.68 117.99
C GLU A 232 85.27 -19.57 119.20
N ASN A 233 84.47 -20.62 119.05
CA ASN A 233 84.27 -21.63 120.09
C ASN A 233 85.58 -22.33 120.45
N ASN A 234 86.43 -22.67 119.48
CA ASN A 234 87.74 -23.26 119.73
C ASN A 234 88.65 -22.28 120.47
N VAL A 235 88.64 -20.99 120.13
CA VAL A 235 89.41 -19.94 120.83
C VAL A 235 88.87 -19.69 122.24
N LEU A 236 87.55 -19.73 122.46
CA LEU A 236 86.93 -19.66 123.79
C LEU A 236 87.24 -20.92 124.61
N SER A 237 87.25 -22.08 123.98
CA SER A 237 87.66 -23.36 124.57
C SER A 237 89.15 -23.35 124.92
N GLU A 238 89.99 -22.73 124.09
CA GLU A 238 91.44 -22.56 124.32
C GLU A 238 91.76 -21.50 125.40
N ARG A 239 90.84 -20.56 125.66
CA ARG A 239 90.98 -19.51 126.70
C ARG A 239 90.48 -19.95 128.09
N LEU A 240 89.86 -21.12 128.19
CA LEU A 240 89.46 -21.79 129.44
C LEU A 240 90.25 -23.10 129.62
N GLY A 241 91.53 -22.99 129.97
CA GLY A 241 92.33 -24.14 130.38
C GLY A 241 92.10 -24.51 131.86
N ALA A 242 91.20 -25.47 132.13
CA ALA A 242 91.18 -26.32 133.34
C ALA A 242 90.07 -27.38 133.24
N ASP A 243 90.43 -28.61 133.61
CA ASP A 243 89.55 -29.78 133.76
C ASP A 243 88.25 -29.49 134.54
N SER A 244 87.13 -30.06 134.11
CA SER A 244 86.10 -30.59 135.02
C SER A 244 85.05 -31.45 134.31
N TYR A 245 84.87 -32.64 134.89
CA TYR A 245 83.84 -33.62 134.64
C TYR A 245 82.42 -33.09 134.93
N SER A 246 81.44 -33.69 134.23
CA SER A 246 80.09 -34.02 134.68
C SER A 246 79.10 -32.89 134.99
N ALA A 247 77.97 -32.87 134.26
CA ALA A 247 76.64 -32.72 134.86
C ALA A 247 75.53 -32.98 133.83
N SER A 248 74.73 -34.02 134.08
CA SER A 248 73.34 -34.11 133.65
C SER A 248 72.49 -33.07 134.39
N THR A 249 71.62 -32.32 133.72
CA THR A 249 70.28 -31.87 134.20
C THR A 249 69.68 -30.84 133.23
N GLY A 250 68.40 -31.02 132.87
CA GLY A 250 67.68 -29.99 132.12
C GLY A 250 66.37 -30.40 131.46
N LYS A 251 65.50 -31.18 132.11
CA LYS A 251 64.06 -31.11 131.78
C LYS A 251 63.50 -29.82 132.41
N LYS A 252 63.06 -28.87 131.58
CA LYS A 252 62.09 -27.78 131.87
C LYS A 252 61.31 -27.59 130.55
N SER A 253 60.13 -28.18 130.40
CA SER A 253 58.83 -27.68 130.85
C SER A 253 58.48 -26.32 130.23
N LEU A 254 57.63 -26.40 129.20
CA LEU A 254 56.42 -25.59 128.94
C LEU A 254 56.33 -24.16 129.52
N GLN A 255 55.86 -23.27 128.63
CA GLN A 255 55.35 -21.90 128.82
C GLN A 255 56.42 -20.79 128.89
N PHE A 256 56.63 -20.12 127.74
CA PHE A 256 56.34 -18.69 127.53
C PHE A 256 57.06 -18.15 126.26
N GLU A 257 56.54 -18.52 125.07
CA GLU A 257 56.55 -17.71 123.83
C GLU A 257 55.63 -18.41 122.80
N MET A 258 54.44 -18.75 123.27
CA MET A 258 53.20 -18.71 122.50
C MET A 258 52.28 -17.85 123.36
N GLU A 259 51.42 -17.08 122.71
CA GLU A 259 50.56 -16.00 123.23
C GLU A 259 51.25 -14.62 123.14
N CYS A 260 50.64 -13.60 122.56
CA CYS A 260 49.33 -13.49 121.92
C CYS A 260 49.36 -12.24 121.04
N ASP A 261 48.53 -12.30 120.01
CA ASP A 261 47.71 -11.25 119.39
C ASP A 261 47.20 -11.96 118.11
N GLU A 262 46.38 -13.02 118.20
CA GLU A 262 44.98 -12.99 118.64
C GLU A 262 44.27 -11.66 118.36
N ASP A 263 43.31 -11.77 117.43
CA ASP A 263 42.11 -10.95 117.31
C ASP A 263 42.25 -9.50 116.83
N GLU A 264 42.08 -9.31 115.53
CA GLU A 264 40.93 -8.50 115.09
C GLU A 264 39.97 -9.32 114.23
N ALA A 265 38.81 -9.56 114.84
CA ALA A 265 37.54 -9.89 114.25
C ALA A 265 37.31 -9.32 112.83
N ASN A 266 36.85 -10.19 111.93
CA ASN A 266 35.42 -10.14 111.64
C ASN A 266 34.86 -11.51 111.22
N PHE A 267 34.00 -12.04 112.11
CA PHE A 267 32.73 -12.69 111.78
C PHE A 267 32.10 -12.02 110.52
N SER A 268 31.34 -12.69 109.65
CA SER A 268 30.44 -13.83 109.86
C SER A 268 30.30 -14.58 108.53
N GLU A 269 30.32 -15.92 108.55
CA GLU A 269 29.08 -16.72 108.37
C GLU A 269 28.67 -16.84 106.89
N ASP A 270 29.13 -17.89 106.21
CA ASP A 270 28.32 -19.08 105.93
C ASP A 270 28.97 -19.89 104.78
N GLY A 271 28.88 -21.22 104.88
CA GLY A 271 29.78 -22.17 104.23
C GLY A 271 30.00 -22.02 102.72
N LYS A 272 31.25 -22.25 102.28
CA LYS A 272 31.60 -22.67 100.91
C LYS A 272 32.99 -23.32 100.89
N PRO A 273 33.22 -24.26 99.95
CA PRO A 273 33.86 -25.53 100.29
C PRO A 273 35.29 -25.60 99.79
N SER A 274 36.00 -26.62 100.28
CA SER A 274 37.35 -27.04 99.88
C SER A 274 37.59 -26.94 98.37
N GLN A 275 38.83 -26.62 98.00
CA GLN A 275 39.41 -26.48 96.64
C GLN A 275 38.86 -27.45 95.55
N ILE A 276 38.40 -28.64 95.95
CA ILE A 276 37.68 -29.65 95.12
C ILE A 276 36.37 -29.13 94.49
N TRP A 277 35.64 -28.23 95.15
CA TRP A 277 34.39 -27.65 94.61
C TRP A 277 34.64 -26.65 93.47
N VAL A 278 35.81 -26.01 93.47
CA VAL A 278 36.20 -25.04 92.44
C VAL A 278 36.60 -25.77 91.15
N GLU A 279 37.29 -26.89 91.26
CA GLU A 279 37.67 -27.73 90.11
C GLU A 279 36.45 -28.47 89.52
N SER A 280 35.55 -28.99 90.36
CA SER A 280 34.29 -29.61 89.92
C SER A 280 33.36 -28.61 89.19
N ARG A 281 33.39 -27.34 89.59
CA ARG A 281 32.65 -26.25 88.93
C ARG A 281 33.25 -25.88 87.57
N SER A 282 34.57 -25.93 87.43
CA SER A 282 35.25 -25.63 86.16
C SER A 282 34.94 -26.70 85.10
N VAL A 283 34.99 -27.98 85.48
CA VAL A 283 34.63 -29.12 84.60
C VAL A 283 33.15 -29.07 84.19
N TYR A 284 32.25 -28.68 85.12
CA TYR A 284 30.83 -28.49 84.83
C TYR A 284 30.56 -27.35 83.83
N ILE A 285 31.32 -26.25 83.89
CA ILE A 285 31.19 -25.12 82.96
C ILE A 285 31.68 -25.50 81.55
N GLN A 286 32.77 -26.27 81.45
CA GLN A 286 33.26 -26.78 80.16
C GLN A 286 32.29 -27.78 79.52
N LEU A 287 31.71 -28.69 80.31
CA LEU A 287 30.66 -29.61 79.83
C LEU A 287 29.39 -28.88 79.39
N LYS A 288 29.00 -27.80 80.07
CA LYS A 288 27.83 -26.99 79.71
C LYS A 288 28.04 -26.22 78.39
N SER A 289 29.23 -25.66 78.18
CA SER A 289 29.62 -25.01 76.91
C SER A 289 29.60 -26.00 75.74
N LEU A 290 30.03 -27.25 75.94
CA LEU A 290 30.08 -28.27 74.90
C LEU A 290 28.66 -28.77 74.53
N VAL A 291 27.75 -28.83 75.50
CA VAL A 291 26.33 -29.13 75.30
C VAL A 291 25.60 -28.00 74.56
N ASP A 292 25.95 -26.74 74.83
CA ASP A 292 25.38 -25.59 74.13
C ASP A 292 25.86 -25.51 72.65
N SER A 293 27.10 -25.93 72.35
CA SER A 293 27.60 -26.02 70.96
C SER A 293 27.02 -27.20 70.16
N LEU A 294 26.77 -28.35 70.80
CA LEU A 294 26.10 -29.49 70.18
C LEU A 294 24.61 -29.23 69.88
N LYS A 295 23.98 -28.29 70.59
CA LYS A 295 22.56 -27.94 70.42
C LYS A 295 22.29 -26.94 69.28
N ILE A 296 23.33 -26.34 68.69
CA ILE A 296 23.22 -25.34 67.60
C ILE A 296 23.56 -25.95 66.22
N SER A 297 24.20 -27.13 66.17
CA SER A 297 24.72 -27.71 64.92
C SER A 297 23.80 -28.74 64.24
N HIS A 298 22.55 -28.92 64.68
CA HIS A 298 21.70 -30.00 64.18
C HIS A 298 20.26 -29.53 63.90
N ASP A 299 20.06 -28.70 62.86
CA ASP A 299 18.81 -28.62 62.10
C ASP A 299 19.10 -28.06 60.68
N ASP A 300 19.49 -29.00 59.81
CA ASP A 300 19.22 -29.16 58.37
C ASP A 300 19.05 -27.95 57.42
N ASP A 301 19.95 -27.95 56.44
CA ASP A 301 19.66 -27.97 54.99
C ASP A 301 18.20 -28.22 54.61
N SER A 302 17.62 -27.28 53.86
CA SER A 302 16.89 -27.63 52.64
C SER A 302 17.03 -26.49 51.64
N GLY A 303 17.83 -26.75 50.62
CA GLY A 303 17.84 -25.95 49.40
C GLY A 303 16.58 -26.12 48.57
N LEU A 304 16.63 -25.45 47.41
CA LEU A 304 15.73 -25.51 46.28
C LEU A 304 14.41 -24.75 46.47
N ASN A 305 14.36 -23.55 45.90
CA ASN A 305 13.42 -23.22 44.83
C ASN A 305 13.88 -21.96 44.10
N SER A 306 14.42 -22.19 42.90
CA SER A 306 14.60 -21.20 41.85
C SER A 306 13.26 -20.88 41.18
N ASP A 307 13.14 -19.61 40.82
CA ASP A 307 12.52 -19.05 39.61
C ASP A 307 11.01 -18.73 39.53
N ILE A 308 10.82 -17.51 39.00
CA ILE A 308 9.67 -16.95 38.25
C ILE A 308 8.51 -16.42 39.10
N SER A 309 8.38 -15.09 39.22
CA SER A 309 7.82 -14.22 38.18
C SER A 309 7.51 -12.81 38.69
N LEU A 310 7.99 -11.82 37.91
CA LEU A 310 7.31 -10.59 37.49
C LEU A 310 7.01 -9.45 38.49
N ASP A 311 7.49 -8.29 38.06
CA ASP A 311 6.82 -7.00 38.05
C ASP A 311 6.60 -6.27 39.39
N LEU A 312 7.40 -5.23 39.62
CA LEU A 312 7.14 -3.87 39.11
C LEU A 312 7.78 -2.87 40.09
N GLU A 313 8.96 -2.37 39.72
CA GLU A 313 9.49 -1.13 40.31
C GLU A 313 8.87 0.07 39.59
N SER A 314 8.67 1.15 40.36
CA SER A 314 8.51 2.55 39.94
C SER A 314 7.11 3.08 39.62
N MET A 315 6.53 3.76 40.61
CA MET A 315 5.94 5.13 40.59
C MET A 315 4.94 5.22 41.75
N ASP A 316 4.76 6.28 42.53
CA ASP A 316 5.48 7.53 42.78
C ASP A 316 4.82 8.09 44.06
N ASN A 317 5.64 8.77 44.83
CA ASN A 317 5.44 9.78 45.87
C ASN A 317 4.08 10.36 46.33
N THR A 318 4.20 10.84 47.58
CA THR A 318 3.65 12.08 48.20
C THR A 318 2.22 12.06 48.75
N ILE A 319 2.06 12.11 50.09
CA ILE A 319 1.92 13.31 50.95
C ILE A 319 1.56 12.84 52.40
N SER A 320 2.47 12.95 53.35
CA SER A 320 2.51 13.97 54.42
C SER A 320 1.26 14.11 55.32
N SER A 321 1.50 13.80 56.61
CA SER A 321 1.09 14.56 57.81
C SER A 321 -0.36 14.47 58.31
N THR A 322 -0.53 14.03 59.55
CA THR A 322 -0.92 14.91 60.68
C THR A 322 -0.79 14.18 62.01
N SER A 323 0.17 14.62 62.81
CA SER A 323 0.17 14.51 64.28
C SER A 323 -0.04 15.90 64.88
N ASP A 324 -0.63 15.92 66.06
CA ASP A 324 -0.71 16.99 67.08
C ASP A 324 -1.95 17.91 67.15
N ILE A 325 -2.71 17.68 68.24
CA ILE A 325 -3.27 18.61 69.24
C ILE A 325 -3.99 17.68 70.25
N GLY A 326 -3.72 17.62 71.55
CA GLY A 326 -2.96 18.43 72.49
C GLY A 326 -3.69 18.32 73.84
N GLY A 327 -2.97 18.17 74.97
CA GLY A 327 -3.50 18.58 76.28
C GLY A 327 -3.23 17.70 77.50
N SER A 328 -2.17 18.08 78.23
CA SER A 328 -2.04 18.06 79.71
C SER A 328 -1.72 16.72 80.39
N GLY A 329 -0.65 16.56 81.17
CA GLY A 329 0.35 17.49 81.69
C GLY A 329 1.00 16.91 82.95
N GLY A 330 2.34 16.97 83.03
CA GLY A 330 3.12 16.89 84.27
C GLY A 330 3.46 15.47 84.77
N VAL A 331 4.63 15.15 85.32
CA VAL A 331 5.76 15.93 85.84
C VAL A 331 6.94 14.96 86.04
N SER A 332 8.17 15.48 85.88
CA SER A 332 9.42 15.06 86.52
C SER A 332 10.12 13.75 86.10
N SER A 333 11.23 13.95 85.37
CA SER A 333 12.61 13.67 85.82
C SER A 333 12.88 12.41 86.63
N GLY A 334 13.79 11.58 86.13
CA GLY A 334 14.55 10.64 86.94
C GLY A 334 15.07 9.46 86.12
N MET A 335 16.33 9.57 85.68
CA MET A 335 17.21 8.41 85.74
C MET A 335 17.04 7.77 87.11
N ASP A 336 16.83 6.46 87.18
CA ASP A 336 17.68 5.62 88.02
C ASP A 336 17.52 4.14 87.68
N ASN A 337 18.66 3.63 87.24
CA ASN A 337 19.02 2.24 87.13
C ASN A 337 19.17 1.70 88.56
N ASN A 338 18.32 0.78 89.01
CA ASN A 338 18.73 -0.12 90.08
C ASN A 338 17.94 -1.42 90.07
N GLY A 339 18.61 -2.48 89.64
CA GLY A 339 18.21 -3.84 89.95
C GLY A 339 18.24 -4.03 91.46
N ASN A 340 17.08 -4.29 92.05
CA ASN A 340 17.03 -4.89 93.37
C ASN A 340 15.88 -5.88 93.40
N GLY A 341 16.22 -7.17 93.31
CA GLY A 341 15.27 -8.27 93.42
C GLY A 341 14.60 -8.24 94.78
N HIS A 342 13.37 -7.74 94.82
CA HIS A 342 12.47 -8.04 95.93
C HIS A 342 12.05 -9.50 95.82
N PRO A 343 12.25 -10.34 96.85
CA PRO A 343 11.66 -11.66 96.86
C PRO A 343 10.15 -11.46 96.89
N VAL A 344 9.46 -11.97 95.87
CA VAL A 344 8.01 -11.99 95.81
C VAL A 344 7.52 -12.84 96.98
N ASN A 345 7.04 -12.18 98.04
CA ASN A 345 6.42 -12.85 99.16
C ASN A 345 5.12 -13.49 98.66
N PHE A 346 5.14 -14.80 98.40
CA PHE A 346 3.96 -15.57 98.03
C PHE A 346 2.97 -15.57 99.20
N ARG A 347 2.01 -14.65 99.18
CA ARG A 347 0.82 -14.76 100.03
C ARG A 347 -0.13 -15.80 99.41
N PRO A 348 -0.72 -16.71 100.22
CA PRO A 348 -1.76 -17.61 99.75
C PRO A 348 -2.86 -16.82 99.04
N GLY A 349 -3.13 -17.15 97.77
CA GLY A 349 -4.08 -16.43 96.93
C GLY A 349 -3.46 -15.55 95.83
N MET A 350 -2.15 -15.29 95.81
CA MET A 350 -1.50 -14.54 94.70
C MET A 350 -1.60 -15.25 93.35
N LEU A 351 -1.46 -16.57 93.33
CA LEU A 351 -1.67 -17.37 92.12
C LEU A 351 -3.14 -17.38 91.71
N SER A 352 -4.08 -17.35 92.66
CA SER A 352 -5.51 -17.20 92.37
C SER A 352 -5.81 -15.83 91.81
N ALA A 353 -5.24 -14.76 92.38
CA ALA A 353 -5.41 -13.39 91.88
C ALA A 353 -4.81 -13.21 90.48
N MET A 354 -3.62 -13.77 90.21
CA MET A 354 -3.05 -13.78 88.85
C MET A 354 -3.89 -14.64 87.90
N SER A 355 -4.41 -15.80 88.35
CA SER A 355 -5.32 -16.62 87.56
C SER A 355 -6.62 -15.88 87.25
N ASP A 356 -7.20 -15.18 88.23
CA ASP A 356 -8.42 -14.39 88.09
C ASP A 356 -8.18 -13.18 87.18
N GLU A 357 -7.00 -12.56 87.26
CA GLU A 357 -6.58 -11.47 86.38
C GLU A 357 -6.32 -11.97 84.95
N LEU A 358 -5.70 -13.13 84.78
CA LEU A 358 -5.55 -13.80 83.48
C LEU A 358 -6.91 -14.20 82.90
N THR A 359 -7.81 -14.74 83.72
CA THR A 359 -9.16 -15.13 83.31
C THR A 359 -9.98 -13.90 82.95
N ARG A 360 -9.82 -12.80 83.68
CA ARG A 360 -10.43 -11.50 83.37
C ARG A 360 -9.85 -10.90 82.09
N LEU A 361 -8.54 -11.02 81.84
CA LEU A 361 -7.93 -10.62 80.57
C LEU A 361 -8.37 -11.50 79.40
N LEU A 362 -8.55 -12.81 79.62
CA LEU A 362 -9.05 -13.76 78.63
C LEU A 362 -10.54 -13.52 78.31
N LEU A 363 -11.33 -13.14 79.30
CA LEU A 363 -12.73 -12.73 79.15
C LEU A 363 -12.86 -11.31 78.55
N ASN A 364 -11.92 -10.41 78.85
CA ASN A 364 -11.84 -9.07 78.26
C ASN A 364 -11.21 -9.07 76.85
N LEU A 365 -10.62 -10.19 76.43
CA LEU A 365 -10.31 -10.48 75.04
C LEU A 365 -11.65 -10.69 74.32
N ASP A 366 -12.29 -9.58 73.96
CA ASP A 366 -13.54 -9.54 73.22
C ASP A 366 -13.28 -10.10 71.81
N ALA A 367 -13.26 -11.42 71.69
CA ALA A 367 -13.19 -12.14 70.43
C ALA A 367 -14.28 -11.67 69.46
N GLY A 368 -15.41 -11.18 69.99
CA GLY A 368 -16.46 -10.52 69.22
C GLY A 368 -16.04 -9.19 68.57
N ASN A 369 -15.23 -8.36 69.23
CA ASN A 369 -14.77 -7.08 68.68
C ASN A 369 -13.65 -7.30 67.65
N PHE A 370 -12.72 -8.22 67.90
CA PHE A 370 -11.74 -8.63 66.90
C PHE A 370 -12.39 -9.30 65.69
N LYS A 371 -13.40 -10.15 65.90
CA LYS A 371 -14.21 -10.72 64.81
C LYS A 371 -14.92 -9.64 64.00
N LYS A 372 -15.56 -8.67 64.65
CA LYS A 372 -16.18 -7.52 63.96
C LYS A 372 -15.16 -6.71 63.15
N MET A 373 -13.97 -6.47 63.71
CA MET A 373 -12.88 -5.76 63.01
C MET A 373 -12.38 -6.57 61.80
N LEU A 374 -12.19 -7.88 61.94
CA LEU A 374 -11.82 -8.77 60.84
C LEU A 374 -12.91 -8.82 59.75
N ASP A 375 -14.19 -8.90 60.16
CA ASP A 375 -15.33 -8.89 59.24
C ASP A 375 -15.42 -7.53 58.50
N GLN A 376 -15.14 -6.41 59.18
CA GLN A 376 -15.06 -5.08 58.55
C GLN A 376 -13.91 -4.99 57.55
N THR A 377 -12.70 -5.42 57.92
CA THR A 377 -11.55 -5.43 57.00
C THR A 377 -11.82 -6.34 55.81
N ARG A 378 -12.44 -7.50 56.03
CA ARG A 378 -12.83 -8.42 54.95
C ARG A 378 -13.83 -7.78 53.99
N ASN A 379 -14.84 -7.07 54.51
CA ASN A 379 -15.82 -6.37 53.68
C ASN A 379 -15.16 -5.25 52.87
N LEU A 380 -14.25 -4.47 53.46
CA LEU A 380 -13.49 -3.44 52.74
C LEU A 380 -12.63 -4.03 51.62
N VAL A 381 -11.97 -5.18 51.86
CA VAL A 381 -11.21 -5.88 50.82
C VAL A 381 -12.12 -6.36 49.69
N LEU A 382 -13.30 -6.92 50.00
CA LEU A 382 -14.27 -7.32 48.99
C LEU A 382 -14.79 -6.13 48.17
N GLU A 383 -15.06 -4.99 48.81
CA GLU A 383 -15.46 -3.76 48.13
C GLU A 383 -14.35 -3.23 47.21
N GLN A 384 -13.08 -3.28 47.66
CA GLN A 384 -11.93 -2.92 46.83
C GLN A 384 -11.75 -3.89 45.65
N GLU A 385 -11.91 -5.19 45.86
CA GLU A 385 -11.87 -6.19 44.79
C GLU A 385 -12.97 -5.95 43.75
N ASP A 386 -14.18 -5.62 44.19
CA ASP A 386 -15.29 -5.32 43.29
C ASP A 386 -15.07 -3.99 42.53
N GLU A 387 -14.46 -2.99 43.16
CA GLU A 387 -14.09 -1.74 42.49
C GLU A 387 -12.95 -1.96 41.46
N ILE A 388 -11.96 -2.79 41.80
CA ILE A 388 -10.92 -3.21 40.85
C ILE A 388 -11.54 -3.95 39.66
N LYS A 389 -12.52 -4.84 39.89
CA LYS A 389 -13.24 -5.52 38.79
C LYS A 389 -14.00 -4.52 37.90
N ARG A 390 -14.68 -3.52 38.48
CA ARG A 390 -15.35 -2.46 37.71
C ARG A 390 -14.36 -1.63 36.90
N SER A 391 -13.26 -1.21 37.51
CA SER A 391 -12.18 -0.48 36.84
C SER A 391 -11.59 -1.30 35.68
N HIS A 392 -11.31 -2.59 35.90
CA HIS A 392 -10.81 -3.48 34.86
C HIS A 392 -11.79 -3.65 33.69
N GLN A 393 -13.09 -3.78 33.97
CA GLN A 393 -14.12 -3.82 32.92
C GLN A 393 -14.19 -2.51 32.13
N LEU A 394 -14.03 -1.36 32.79
CA LEU A 394 -14.00 -0.07 32.11
C LEU A 394 -12.76 0.07 31.22
N ILE A 395 -11.59 -0.37 31.71
CA ILE A 395 -10.35 -0.41 30.94
C ILE A 395 -10.54 -1.28 29.69
N GLN A 396 -11.05 -2.50 29.83
CA GLN A 396 -11.34 -3.36 28.67
C GLN A 396 -12.31 -2.72 27.66
N GLN A 397 -13.34 -2.02 28.15
CA GLN A 397 -14.27 -1.31 27.26
C GLN A 397 -13.61 -0.14 26.54
N LEU A 398 -12.71 0.59 27.21
CA LEU A 398 -11.95 1.68 26.60
C LEU A 398 -10.93 1.15 25.60
N GLU A 399 -10.22 0.06 25.92
CA GLU A 399 -9.31 -0.62 25.00
C GLU A 399 -10.03 -1.10 23.75
N ALA A 400 -11.21 -1.73 23.90
CA ALA A 400 -12.03 -2.14 22.76
C ALA A 400 -12.48 -0.94 21.90
N LYS A 401 -12.86 0.18 22.53
CA LYS A 401 -13.21 1.41 21.80
C LYS A 401 -12.01 2.00 21.07
N CYS A 402 -10.84 2.06 21.71
CA CYS A 402 -9.60 2.52 21.09
C CYS A 402 -9.25 1.67 19.86
N ALA A 403 -9.32 0.34 19.99
CA ALA A 403 -9.06 -0.58 18.88
C ALA A 403 -10.00 -0.36 17.69
N VAL A 404 -11.30 -0.13 17.94
CA VAL A 404 -12.26 0.19 16.88
C VAL A 404 -11.92 1.53 16.22
N THR A 405 -11.64 2.56 17.01
CA THR A 405 -11.28 3.88 16.45
C THR A 405 -9.97 3.84 15.68
N ASP A 406 -9.02 2.99 16.06
CA ASP A 406 -7.76 2.82 15.33
C ASP A 406 -7.99 2.15 13.97
N VAL A 407 -8.88 1.16 13.89
CA VAL A 407 -9.27 0.52 12.63
C VAL A 407 -10.03 1.50 11.74
N GLU A 408 -10.98 2.26 12.28
CA GLU A 408 -11.70 3.30 11.52
C GLU A 408 -10.73 4.35 10.96
N LEU A 409 -9.76 4.79 11.77
CA LEU A 409 -8.75 5.75 11.35
C LEU A 409 -7.82 5.17 10.27
N GLN A 410 -7.48 3.88 10.36
CA GLN A 410 -6.72 3.18 9.34
C GLN A 410 -7.49 3.06 8.02
N ASN A 411 -8.78 2.70 8.07
CA ASN A 411 -9.63 2.64 6.88
C ASN A 411 -9.73 4.02 6.19
N VAL A 412 -9.92 5.09 6.97
CA VAL A 412 -9.97 6.46 6.42
C VAL A 412 -8.62 6.87 5.80
N LYS A 413 -7.50 6.44 6.37
CA LYS A 413 -6.18 6.65 5.76
C LYS A 413 -6.04 5.91 4.44
N GLU A 414 -6.46 4.65 4.39
CA GLU A 414 -6.43 3.83 3.17
C GLU A 414 -7.33 4.41 2.08
N GLU A 415 -8.55 4.86 2.40
CA GLU A 415 -9.44 5.54 1.46
C GLU A 415 -8.84 6.84 0.91
N ARG A 416 -8.21 7.64 1.78
CA ARG A 416 -7.51 8.87 1.37
C ARG A 416 -6.32 8.53 0.45
N ASP A 417 -5.55 7.52 0.79
CA ASP A 417 -4.35 7.15 0.04
C ASP A 417 -4.72 6.53 -1.31
N GLN A 418 -5.82 5.77 -1.37
CA GLN A 418 -6.43 5.31 -2.62
C GLN A 418 -6.89 6.48 -3.48
N ALA A 419 -7.65 7.43 -2.92
CA ALA A 419 -8.10 8.62 -3.66
C ALA A 419 -6.93 9.49 -4.16
N ARG A 420 -5.81 9.54 -3.42
CA ARG A 420 -4.57 10.19 -3.88
C ARG A 420 -3.92 9.43 -5.03
N SER A 421 -3.87 8.10 -4.98
CA SER A 421 -3.37 7.28 -6.08
C SER A 421 -4.21 7.49 -7.34
N ASP A 422 -5.54 7.42 -7.21
CA ASP A 422 -6.46 7.62 -8.33
C ASP A 422 -6.32 9.02 -8.96
N LEU A 423 -5.99 10.04 -8.17
CA LEU A 423 -5.72 11.39 -8.68
C LEU A 423 -4.41 11.46 -9.47
N VAL A 424 -3.38 10.72 -9.05
CA VAL A 424 -2.11 10.61 -9.78
C VAL A 424 -2.31 9.82 -11.07
N ASP A 425 -3.05 8.73 -11.06
CA ASP A 425 -3.37 7.94 -12.26
C ASP A 425 -4.25 8.73 -13.25
N ASN A 426 -5.06 9.67 -12.77
CA ASN A 426 -5.77 10.61 -13.63
C ASN A 426 -4.85 11.59 -14.36
N THR A 427 -3.65 11.89 -13.85
CA THR A 427 -2.71 12.74 -14.57
C THR A 427 -2.22 12.09 -15.86
N ASP A 428 -2.05 10.77 -15.88
CA ASP A 428 -1.70 10.03 -17.11
C ASP A 428 -2.84 10.08 -18.14
N ARG A 429 -4.09 10.04 -17.66
CA ARG A 429 -5.29 10.22 -18.51
C ARG A 429 -5.37 11.64 -19.07
N ASP A 430 -5.07 12.64 -18.25
CA ASP A 430 -5.03 14.04 -18.68
C ASP A 430 -3.89 14.31 -19.67
N GLU A 431 -2.72 13.67 -19.49
CA GLU A 431 -1.62 13.69 -20.46
C GLU A 431 -1.99 13.03 -21.79
N LEU A 432 -2.70 11.90 -21.77
CA LEU A 432 -3.22 11.25 -22.97
C LEU A 432 -4.26 12.12 -23.68
N LEU A 433 -5.17 12.76 -22.93
CA LEU A 433 -6.14 13.69 -23.49
C LEU A 433 -5.45 14.92 -24.11
N ALA A 434 -4.42 15.47 -23.45
CA ALA A 434 -3.64 16.58 -23.99
C ALA A 434 -2.90 16.20 -25.29
N LYS A 435 -2.32 15.00 -25.35
CA LYS A 435 -1.70 14.46 -26.57
C LYS A 435 -2.72 14.30 -27.70
N ALA A 436 -3.88 13.71 -27.42
CA ALA A 436 -4.96 13.54 -28.40
C ALA A 436 -5.51 14.88 -28.91
N GLN A 437 -5.68 15.87 -28.02
CA GLN A 437 -6.08 17.23 -28.39
C GLN A 437 -5.05 17.88 -29.31
N LYS A 438 -3.76 17.79 -28.98
CA LYS A 438 -2.67 18.31 -29.81
C LYS A 438 -2.62 17.64 -31.18
N GLU A 439 -2.84 16.33 -31.26
CA GLU A 439 -2.89 15.60 -32.53
C GLU A 439 -4.07 16.03 -33.40
N ARG A 440 -5.26 16.18 -32.79
CA ARG A 440 -6.45 16.71 -33.47
C ARG A 440 -6.20 18.11 -34.00
N ASP A 441 -5.59 18.99 -33.21
CA ASP A 441 -5.32 20.38 -33.61
C ASP A 441 -4.31 20.43 -34.75
N ASN A 442 -3.24 19.63 -34.69
CA ASN A 442 -2.28 19.48 -35.79
C ASN A 442 -2.95 18.94 -37.07
N ALA A 443 -3.86 17.97 -36.95
CA ALA A 443 -4.60 17.44 -38.09
C ALA A 443 -5.53 18.50 -38.69
N ASN A 444 -6.19 19.29 -37.84
CA ASN A 444 -7.06 20.38 -38.28
C ASN A 444 -6.26 21.50 -38.97
N GLU A 445 -5.05 21.81 -38.48
CA GLU A 445 -4.14 22.76 -39.13
C GLU A 445 -3.70 22.25 -40.52
N ARG A 446 -3.34 20.97 -40.63
CA ARG A 446 -3.01 20.35 -41.94
C ARG A 446 -4.20 20.40 -42.90
N ARG A 447 -5.41 20.10 -42.42
CA ARG A 447 -6.64 20.18 -43.22
C ARG A 447 -6.87 21.60 -43.72
N THR A 448 -6.76 22.58 -42.82
CA THR A 448 -6.94 24.01 -43.17
C THR A 448 -5.90 24.46 -44.19
N LYS A 449 -4.64 24.04 -44.08
CA LYS A 449 -3.60 24.32 -45.09
C LYS A 449 -3.95 23.73 -46.45
N ALA A 450 -4.38 22.47 -46.49
CA ALA A 450 -4.79 21.82 -47.73
C ALA A 450 -6.03 22.49 -48.36
N GLU A 451 -7.00 22.90 -47.56
CA GLU A 451 -8.18 23.66 -48.02
C GLU A 451 -7.78 25.00 -48.64
N VAL A 452 -6.82 25.71 -48.03
CA VAL A 452 -6.29 26.98 -48.57
C VAL A 452 -5.54 26.74 -49.89
N GLU A 453 -4.71 25.70 -49.99
CA GLU A 453 -4.02 25.34 -51.23
C GLU A 453 -5.01 24.95 -52.35
N LEU A 454 -6.08 24.22 -52.00
CA LEU A 454 -7.15 23.89 -52.94
C LEU A 454 -7.88 25.14 -53.42
N ALA A 455 -8.21 26.07 -52.52
CA ALA A 455 -8.81 27.35 -52.91
C ALA A 455 -7.88 28.14 -53.84
N LYS A 456 -6.57 28.15 -53.56
CA LYS A 456 -5.57 28.83 -54.40
C LYS A 456 -5.49 28.22 -55.80
N THR A 457 -5.38 26.90 -55.91
CA THR A 457 -5.36 26.21 -57.22
C THR A 457 -6.67 26.40 -58.00
N ARG A 458 -7.81 26.47 -57.32
CA ARG A 458 -9.10 26.80 -57.95
C ARG A 458 -9.11 28.21 -58.53
N VAL A 459 -8.55 29.19 -57.81
CA VAL A 459 -8.39 30.57 -58.31
C VAL A 459 -7.45 30.60 -59.51
N GLU A 460 -6.32 29.91 -59.45
CA GLU A 460 -5.37 29.80 -60.57
C GLU A 460 -6.02 29.18 -61.82
N LEU A 461 -6.86 28.15 -61.64
CA LEU A 461 -7.63 27.53 -62.73
C LEU A 461 -8.67 28.50 -63.32
N MET A 462 -9.39 29.24 -62.47
CA MET A 462 -10.33 30.28 -62.93
C MET A 462 -9.61 31.37 -63.73
N GLN A 463 -8.43 31.79 -63.29
CA GLN A 463 -7.61 32.77 -64.00
C GLN A 463 -7.12 32.24 -65.35
N ALA A 464 -6.64 30.99 -65.40
CA ALA A 464 -6.20 30.36 -66.64
C ALA A 464 -7.36 30.19 -67.65
N ASN A 465 -8.55 29.84 -67.17
CA ASN A 465 -9.74 29.75 -68.00
C ASN A 465 -10.16 31.13 -68.55
N SER A 466 -10.11 32.18 -67.72
CA SER A 466 -10.35 33.56 -68.18
C SER A 466 -9.38 33.95 -69.31
N GLN A 467 -8.08 33.69 -69.13
CA GLN A 467 -7.06 33.96 -70.16
C GLN A 467 -7.29 33.16 -71.45
N LEU A 468 -7.71 31.90 -71.33
CA LEU A 468 -8.06 31.07 -72.47
C LEU A 468 -9.27 31.64 -73.22
N LEU A 469 -10.31 32.06 -72.49
CA LEU A 469 -11.52 32.63 -73.07
C LEU A 469 -11.21 33.95 -73.80
N GLU A 470 -10.37 34.81 -73.22
CA GLU A 470 -9.85 36.01 -73.88
C GLU A 470 -9.07 35.67 -75.16
N SER A 471 -8.21 34.63 -75.11
CA SER A 471 -7.44 34.19 -76.29
C SER A 471 -8.33 33.62 -77.40
N ILE A 472 -9.37 32.87 -77.03
CA ILE A 472 -10.38 32.37 -77.98
C ILE A 472 -11.14 33.55 -78.60
N GLN A 473 -11.57 34.52 -77.79
CA GLN A 473 -12.26 35.69 -78.28
C GLN A 473 -11.40 36.49 -79.27
N GLN A 474 -10.13 36.74 -78.94
CA GLN A 474 -9.18 37.37 -79.87
C GLN A 474 -9.02 36.57 -81.17
N LYS A 475 -8.94 35.23 -81.09
CA LYS A 475 -8.86 34.37 -82.28
C LYS A 475 -10.13 34.46 -83.14
N VAL A 476 -11.31 34.50 -82.51
CA VAL A 476 -12.59 34.66 -83.21
C VAL A 476 -12.64 36.02 -83.91
N GLU A 477 -12.25 37.10 -83.24
CA GLU A 477 -12.18 38.44 -83.81
C GLU A 477 -11.23 38.50 -85.02
N LEU A 478 -10.04 37.89 -84.92
CA LEU A 478 -9.11 37.79 -86.05
C LEU A 478 -9.66 36.94 -87.20
N SER A 479 -10.39 35.85 -86.90
CA SER A 479 -11.05 35.03 -87.93
C SER A 479 -12.13 35.82 -88.67
N GLN A 480 -12.96 36.58 -87.94
CA GLN A 480 -13.97 37.46 -88.53
C GLN A 480 -13.32 38.55 -89.40
N GLN A 481 -12.23 39.15 -88.94
CA GLN A 481 -11.46 40.09 -89.76
C GLN A 481 -10.94 39.40 -91.04
N LEU A 482 -10.39 38.19 -90.96
CA LEU A 482 -9.95 37.47 -92.15
C LEU A 482 -11.10 37.17 -93.13
N GLU A 483 -12.26 36.75 -92.65
CA GLU A 483 -13.45 36.55 -93.49
C GLU A 483 -13.90 37.85 -94.16
N GLN A 484 -13.88 38.97 -93.44
CA GLN A 484 -14.17 40.28 -94.00
C GLN A 484 -13.16 40.64 -95.12
N TRP A 485 -11.86 40.45 -94.87
CA TRP A 485 -10.82 40.70 -95.88
C TRP A 485 -10.97 39.76 -97.10
N GLN A 486 -11.40 38.52 -96.90
CA GLN A 486 -11.69 37.59 -98.00
C GLN A 486 -12.86 38.10 -98.84
N MET A 487 -13.94 38.56 -98.21
CA MET A 487 -15.09 39.14 -98.90
C MET A 487 -14.69 40.40 -99.70
N ASP A 488 -13.97 41.33 -99.08
CA ASP A 488 -13.49 42.55 -99.74
C ASP A 488 -12.56 42.23 -100.93
N MET A 489 -11.67 41.23 -100.79
CA MET A 489 -10.82 40.77 -101.88
C MET A 489 -11.62 40.12 -103.01
N GLN A 490 -12.65 39.34 -102.69
CA GLN A 490 -13.52 38.74 -103.69
C GLN A 490 -14.33 39.80 -104.43
N GLU A 491 -14.85 40.81 -103.73
CA GLU A 491 -15.51 41.97 -104.34
C GLU A 491 -14.55 42.72 -105.26
N LEU A 492 -13.30 42.96 -104.83
CA LEU A 492 -12.28 43.60 -105.67
C LEU A 492 -11.94 42.77 -106.92
N ILE A 493 -11.90 41.43 -106.80
CA ILE A 493 -11.73 40.53 -107.96
C ILE A 493 -12.94 40.61 -108.88
N GLU A 494 -14.16 40.60 -108.35
CA GLU A 494 -15.39 40.78 -109.14
C GLU A 494 -15.41 42.12 -109.85
N GLU A 495 -15.02 43.21 -109.17
CA GLU A 495 -14.94 44.55 -109.74
C GLU A 495 -13.85 44.65 -110.80
N GLN A 496 -12.70 43.98 -110.59
CA GLN A 496 -11.67 43.83 -111.62
C GLN A 496 -12.17 43.02 -112.83
N MET A 497 -12.95 41.95 -112.63
CA MET A 497 -13.54 41.16 -113.71
C MET A 497 -14.60 41.96 -114.45
N ARG A 498 -15.49 42.67 -113.76
CA ARG A 498 -16.48 43.59 -114.35
C ARG A 498 -15.79 44.70 -115.14
N SER A 499 -14.75 45.32 -114.56
CA SER A 499 -13.93 46.34 -115.22
C SER A 499 -13.20 45.79 -116.45
N LYS A 500 -12.68 44.56 -116.39
CA LYS A 500 -12.08 43.87 -117.55
C LYS A 500 -13.12 43.54 -118.61
N MET A 501 -14.33 43.12 -118.24
CA MET A 501 -15.42 42.85 -119.19
C MET A 501 -15.93 44.15 -119.85
N ILE A 502 -15.99 45.25 -119.09
CA ILE A 502 -16.29 46.59 -119.60
C ILE A 502 -15.16 47.08 -120.53
N ASN A 503 -13.90 46.88 -120.16
CA ASN A 503 -12.76 47.20 -121.01
C ASN A 503 -12.67 46.29 -122.24
N ASN A 504 -13.02 45.00 -122.14
CA ASN A 504 -13.10 44.07 -123.27
C ASN A 504 -14.25 44.41 -124.21
N ARG A 505 -15.38 44.88 -123.68
CA ARG A 505 -16.45 45.48 -124.48
C ARG A 505 -16.00 46.77 -125.17
N LYS A 506 -15.15 47.58 -124.53
CA LYS A 506 -14.53 48.77 -125.15
C LYS A 506 -13.44 48.42 -126.18
N SER A 507 -12.81 47.25 -126.13
CA SER A 507 -11.83 46.78 -127.13
C SER A 507 -12.41 45.92 -128.26
N GLN A 508 -13.75 45.76 -128.33
CA GLN A 508 -14.49 45.22 -129.49
C GLN A 508 -15.17 46.31 -130.34
N GLN A 509 -14.53 47.48 -130.46
CA GLN A 509 -14.81 48.45 -131.53
C GLN A 509 -13.50 48.77 -132.27
N PRO A 510 -13.54 49.00 -133.61
CA PRO A 510 -12.34 49.20 -134.41
C PRO A 510 -11.63 50.51 -133.99
N GLN A 511 -10.30 50.45 -133.88
CA GLN A 511 -9.45 51.60 -133.53
C GLN A 511 -9.68 52.78 -134.51
N PRO A 512 -9.39 54.00 -134.04
CA PRO A 512 -8.13 54.58 -134.50
C PRO A 512 -7.19 54.98 -133.35
N GLN A 513 -5.91 54.87 -133.71
CA GLN A 513 -4.67 55.24 -133.05
C GLN A 513 -4.76 56.45 -132.10
N THR A 514 -3.98 56.42 -130.99
CA THR A 514 -2.81 57.31 -130.78
C THR A 514 -2.18 57.13 -129.38
N ASN A 515 -0.87 56.83 -129.41
CA ASN A 515 0.25 57.28 -128.56
C ASN A 515 0.20 57.38 -127.01
N ALA A 516 1.38 57.06 -126.44
CA ALA A 516 1.96 57.45 -125.15
C ALA A 516 1.49 56.64 -123.93
N SER A 517 2.31 56.09 -123.02
CA SER A 517 3.76 56.08 -122.82
C SER A 517 4.09 54.93 -121.85
N GLY A 518 5.09 54.12 -122.19
CA GLY A 518 5.64 53.12 -121.29
C GLY A 518 6.57 53.77 -120.26
N ALA A 519 6.10 53.96 -119.02
CA ALA A 519 6.97 54.35 -117.91
C ALA A 519 6.46 53.93 -116.51
N SER A 520 5.36 53.20 -116.39
CA SER A 520 4.73 52.91 -115.08
C SER A 520 4.86 51.46 -114.59
N ASN A 521 5.35 50.53 -115.41
CA ASN A 521 5.28 49.09 -115.10
C ASN A 521 6.49 48.53 -114.32
N LEU A 522 7.54 49.35 -114.08
CA LEU A 522 8.69 48.89 -113.28
C LEU A 522 8.53 49.15 -111.77
N ALA A 523 7.71 50.11 -111.36
CA ALA A 523 7.56 50.50 -109.95
C ALA A 523 6.64 49.56 -109.13
N LYS A 524 5.76 48.78 -109.78
CA LYS A 524 4.81 47.90 -109.08
C LYS A 524 5.41 46.56 -108.62
N ARG A 525 6.56 46.13 -109.13
CA ARG A 525 7.16 44.83 -108.73
C ARG A 525 7.99 44.90 -107.45
N LEU A 526 8.45 46.09 -107.03
CA LEU A 526 9.28 46.25 -105.82
C LEU A 526 8.45 46.49 -104.54
N SER A 527 7.18 46.91 -104.65
CA SER A 527 6.31 47.11 -103.49
C SER A 527 5.78 45.79 -102.90
N ASN A 528 5.66 44.74 -103.71
CA ASN A 528 5.04 43.47 -103.28
C ASN A 528 5.95 42.58 -102.42
N TYR A 529 7.26 42.84 -102.35
CA TYR A 529 8.19 42.05 -101.52
C TYR A 529 8.37 42.59 -100.09
N LYS A 530 7.89 43.81 -99.80
CA LYS A 530 7.98 44.41 -98.44
C LYS A 530 6.82 44.05 -97.52
N LEU A 531 5.74 43.44 -98.05
CA LEU A 531 4.56 43.06 -97.27
C LEU A 531 4.64 41.65 -96.66
N TRP A 532 5.62 40.83 -97.04
CA TRP A 532 5.76 39.45 -96.55
C TRP A 532 6.80 39.26 -95.44
N SER A 533 7.43 40.33 -94.92
CA SER A 533 8.43 40.25 -93.85
C SER A 533 7.90 40.49 -92.44
N LEU A 534 6.58 40.48 -92.23
CA LEU A 534 5.93 40.79 -90.94
C LEU A 534 5.23 39.60 -90.28
N PHE A 535 5.45 38.37 -90.76
CA PHE A 535 4.94 37.14 -90.14
C PHE A 535 6.11 36.26 -89.67
N GLN A 536 6.86 36.76 -88.68
CA GLN A 536 7.78 35.92 -87.91
C GLN A 536 7.88 36.44 -86.48
N ARG A 537 6.92 36.05 -85.63
CA ARG A 537 7.17 35.68 -84.24
C ARG A 537 6.04 34.83 -83.68
#